data_AF-A0A6S6YVZ0-F1
#
_entry.id   AF-A0A6S6YVZ0-F1
#
_cell.length_a   1.000
_cell.length_b   1.000
_cell.length_c   1.000
_cell.angle_alpha   90.00
_cell.angle_beta   90.00
_cell.angle_gamma   90.00
#
_symmetry.space_group_name_H-M   'P 1'
#
loop_
_entity.id
_entity.type
_entity.pdbx_description
1 polymer ?
#
loop_
_entity_poly.entity_id
_entity_poly.type
_entity_poly.pdbx_seq_one_letter_code
_entity_poly.pdbx_strand_id
1 'polypeptide(L)'
;MAGPRPDARRRTSARTLALLFSAAAWAFIPAAAPAQPVMPKPTMNSDWTDPASFASVQIDSMRDHACMPATQGYDEQLQIAAPSRVWLRPPGVLVIPVCARGIVPAVQHPSLPRIVATDLETQKVYNGVAFEYKLPTQPGVEVDTIPSSRPPRGRPVAPGMSVGTQFSTDAAARAKLPAHPATYEVYIEANGLRSNTVKIEVQAAK
;
A
#
# COMPACT_ATOMS: atom_id res chain seq x y z
N MET A 1 -32.64 -60.88 -3.94
CA MET A 1 -32.34 -61.37 -2.57
C MET A 1 -31.81 -60.17 -1.79
N ALA A 2 -32.71 -59.37 -1.22
CA ALA A 2 -33.30 -59.49 0.12
C ALA A 2 -32.54 -58.57 1.11
N GLY A 3 -33.19 -57.46 1.51
CA GLY A 3 -32.80 -56.66 2.68
C GLY A 3 -33.04 -57.43 4.00
N PRO A 4 -33.16 -56.80 5.19
CA PRO A 4 -33.45 -55.39 5.46
C PRO A 4 -32.67 -54.77 6.68
N ARG A 5 -32.85 -53.45 6.91
CA ARG A 5 -32.81 -52.79 8.25
C ARG A 5 -34.11 -53.12 8.98
N PRO A 6 -34.23 -53.22 10.33
CA PRO A 6 -34.44 -52.00 11.15
C PRO A 6 -34.19 -52.09 12.69
N ASP A 7 -34.27 -50.91 13.33
CA ASP A 7 -34.89 -50.54 14.63
C ASP A 7 -34.81 -51.40 15.89
N ALA A 8 -34.57 -50.73 17.03
CA ALA A 8 -35.52 -50.61 18.16
C ALA A 8 -34.86 -49.90 19.37
N ARG A 9 -35.36 -48.72 19.77
CA ARG A 9 -36.26 -48.49 20.93
C ARG A 9 -35.68 -48.90 22.28
N ARG A 10 -35.34 -47.95 23.16
CA ARG A 10 -36.24 -47.19 24.07
C ARG A 10 -36.82 -48.09 25.17
N ARG A 11 -36.50 -47.78 26.44
CA ARG A 11 -37.35 -47.92 27.65
C ARG A 11 -36.58 -47.39 28.88
N THR A 12 -37.06 -46.32 29.54
CA THR A 12 -37.91 -46.31 30.78
C THR A 12 -37.19 -46.92 31.99
N SER A 13 -37.27 -46.48 33.24
CA SER A 13 -38.00 -45.45 34.01
C SER A 13 -37.51 -45.61 35.46
N ALA A 14 -37.63 -44.55 36.29
CA ALA A 14 -37.84 -44.54 37.77
C ALA A 14 -37.14 -43.30 38.37
N ARG A 15 -37.82 -42.20 38.74
CA ARG A 15 -38.60 -41.98 39.99
C ARG A 15 -37.91 -42.67 41.18
N THR A 16 -37.41 -41.95 42.19
CA THR A 16 -38.18 -41.43 43.35
C THR A 16 -37.23 -40.53 44.16
N LEU A 17 -37.48 -39.22 44.28
CA LEU A 17 -38.06 -38.50 45.45
C LEU A 17 -37.32 -38.71 46.79
N ALA A 18 -36.68 -37.65 47.31
CA ALA A 18 -36.96 -37.09 48.64
C ALA A 18 -36.08 -35.85 48.94
N LEU A 19 -36.73 -34.89 49.60
CA LEU A 19 -36.30 -33.56 50.04
C LEU A 19 -35.03 -33.55 50.89
N LEU A 20 -34.33 -32.40 50.89
CA LEU A 20 -33.96 -31.68 52.13
C LEU A 20 -33.64 -30.20 51.84
N PHE A 21 -34.08 -29.37 52.78
CA PHE A 21 -33.99 -27.91 52.86
C PHE A 21 -32.56 -27.38 52.83
N SER A 22 -32.33 -26.18 52.26
CA SER A 22 -31.94 -24.97 53.02
C SER A 22 -31.43 -23.82 52.13
N ALA A 23 -31.63 -22.62 52.66
CA ALA A 23 -31.42 -21.30 52.10
C ALA A 23 -29.99 -20.97 51.60
N ALA A 24 -29.90 -20.10 50.59
CA ALA A 24 -29.22 -18.81 50.66
C ALA A 24 -29.20 -18.17 49.27
N ALA A 25 -29.97 -17.10 49.09
CA ALA A 25 -29.86 -16.23 47.93
C ALA A 25 -28.56 -15.41 48.05
N TRP A 26 -27.59 -15.71 47.19
CA TRP A 26 -26.46 -14.82 46.92
C TRP A 26 -26.47 -14.48 45.44
N ALA A 27 -26.70 -13.20 45.16
CA ALA A 27 -26.63 -12.63 43.83
C ALA A 27 -25.21 -12.79 43.28
N PHE A 28 -25.05 -13.61 42.25
CA PHE A 28 -23.86 -13.56 41.41
C PHE A 28 -23.95 -12.31 40.53
N ILE A 29 -23.32 -11.24 41.00
CA ILE A 29 -22.95 -10.11 40.14
C ILE A 29 -21.86 -10.63 39.21
N PRO A 30 -22.03 -10.66 37.88
CA PRO A 30 -20.93 -10.96 36.99
C PRO A 30 -19.92 -9.81 37.12
N ALA A 31 -18.76 -10.10 37.69
CA ALA A 31 -17.62 -9.19 37.66
C ALA A 31 -17.25 -8.96 36.18
N ALA A 32 -17.60 -7.79 35.66
CA ALA A 32 -17.10 -7.33 34.38
C ALA A 32 -15.57 -7.32 34.47
N ALA A 33 -14.92 -8.11 33.61
CA ALA A 33 -13.49 -8.09 33.46
C ALA A 33 -13.04 -6.65 33.21
N PRO A 34 -11.99 -6.15 33.88
CA PRO A 34 -11.49 -4.82 33.61
C PRO A 34 -11.10 -4.75 32.14
N ALA A 35 -11.75 -3.86 31.40
CA ALA A 35 -11.38 -3.55 30.03
C ALA A 35 -9.89 -3.22 30.03
N GLN A 36 -9.11 -4.00 29.26
CA GLN A 36 -7.70 -3.70 29.07
C GLN A 36 -7.60 -2.25 28.57
N PRO A 37 -6.71 -1.43 29.13
CA PRO A 37 -6.46 -0.11 28.58
C PRO A 37 -6.03 -0.32 27.13
N VAL A 38 -6.87 0.12 26.20
CA VAL A 38 -6.50 0.27 24.79
C VAL A 38 -5.33 1.23 24.81
N MET A 39 -4.12 0.69 24.71
CA MET A 39 -2.94 1.52 24.59
C MET A 39 -3.17 2.44 23.40
N PRO A 40 -3.05 3.77 23.55
CA PRO A 40 -3.15 4.67 22.42
C PRO A 40 -2.11 4.20 21.40
N LYS A 41 -2.60 3.78 20.24
CA LYS A 41 -1.78 3.51 19.07
C LYS A 41 -0.86 4.73 18.92
N PRO A 42 0.46 4.57 18.79
CA PRO A 42 1.36 5.71 18.68
C PRO A 42 0.80 6.61 17.57
N THR A 43 0.35 7.81 17.95
CA THR A 43 -0.04 8.87 17.04
C THR A 43 1.25 9.34 16.40
N MET A 44 1.70 8.58 15.41
CA MET A 44 2.72 9.02 14.48
C MET A 44 2.17 10.30 13.88
N ASN A 45 2.76 11.44 14.21
CA ASN A 45 2.32 12.78 13.79
C ASN A 45 1.97 12.71 12.30
N SER A 46 0.67 12.64 12.01
CA SER A 46 0.09 12.50 10.68
C SER A 46 -0.49 13.82 10.21
N ASP A 47 -0.15 14.89 10.93
CA ASP A 47 -0.55 16.28 10.75
C ASP A 47 0.27 17.01 9.68
N TRP A 48 1.32 16.38 9.14
CA TRP A 48 2.18 16.94 8.10
C TRP A 48 1.73 16.62 6.67
N THR A 49 0.67 15.83 6.47
CA THR A 49 0.00 15.65 5.18
C THR A 49 -1.50 15.80 5.31
N ASP A 50 -2.15 16.29 4.26
CA ASP A 50 -3.60 16.22 4.07
C ASP A 50 -3.90 15.56 2.71
N PRO A 51 -4.64 14.43 2.68
CA PRO A 51 -5.17 13.70 3.83
C PRO A 51 -4.09 12.99 4.65
N ALA A 52 -4.34 12.84 5.95
CA ALA A 52 -3.42 12.23 6.92
C ALA A 52 -3.04 10.76 6.62
N SER A 53 -3.81 10.07 5.76
CA SER A 53 -3.53 8.69 5.35
C SER A 53 -2.16 8.54 4.66
N PHE A 54 -1.72 9.59 3.96
CA PHE A 54 -0.43 9.61 3.25
C PHE A 54 0.77 9.62 4.19
N ALA A 55 0.63 10.11 5.43
CA ALA A 55 1.74 10.20 6.38
C ALA A 55 2.35 8.85 6.77
N SER A 56 1.60 7.76 6.58
CA SER A 56 1.99 6.38 6.91
C SER A 56 2.47 5.55 5.73
N VAL A 57 2.50 6.13 4.53
CA VAL A 57 2.92 5.43 3.31
C VAL A 57 4.41 5.14 3.42
N GLN A 58 4.77 3.86 3.30
CA GLN A 58 6.17 3.48 3.17
C GLN A 58 6.66 3.98 1.81
N ILE A 59 7.69 4.82 1.81
CA ILE A 59 8.33 5.32 0.58
C ILE A 59 9.23 4.22 -0.02
N ASP A 60 9.46 4.29 -1.34
CA ASP A 60 10.35 3.39 -2.09
C ASP A 60 9.94 1.91 -1.94
N SER A 61 8.63 1.66 -2.02
CA SER A 61 8.04 0.35 -1.83
C SER A 61 7.14 -0.02 -3.02
N MET A 62 7.10 -1.31 -3.37
CA MET A 62 6.10 -1.87 -4.30
C MET A 62 4.92 -2.53 -3.58
N ARG A 63 4.88 -2.47 -2.24
CA ARG A 63 3.80 -3.04 -1.44
C ARG A 63 2.51 -2.25 -1.66
N ASP A 64 1.38 -2.94 -1.52
CA ASP A 64 0.07 -2.32 -1.53
C ASP A 64 -0.05 -1.27 -0.42
N HIS A 65 -0.54 -0.09 -0.80
CA HIS A 65 -0.81 1.02 0.11
C HIS A 65 -2.23 1.56 -0.14
N ALA A 66 -2.91 2.01 0.92
CA ALA A 66 -4.28 2.52 0.82
C ALA A 66 -4.43 3.75 -0.09
N CYS A 67 -3.35 4.50 -0.29
CA CYS A 67 -3.28 5.63 -1.22
C CYS A 67 -3.21 5.21 -2.70
N MET A 68 -2.93 3.94 -3.03
CA MET A 68 -2.76 3.53 -4.42
C MET A 68 -4.07 3.67 -5.19
N PRO A 69 -4.08 4.41 -6.30
CA PRO A 69 -5.30 4.58 -7.09
C PRO A 69 -5.73 3.24 -7.68
N ALA A 70 -7.04 3.04 -7.81
CA ALA A 70 -7.59 1.87 -8.48
C ALA A 70 -7.29 1.93 -9.99
N THR A 71 -7.04 0.78 -10.60
CA THR A 71 -7.00 0.65 -12.07
C THR A 71 -8.41 0.64 -12.63
N GLN A 72 -8.63 1.32 -13.74
CA GLN A 72 -9.91 1.36 -14.45
C GLN A 72 -9.87 0.34 -15.59
N GLY A 73 -10.39 -0.86 -15.36
CA GLY A 73 -10.32 -1.94 -16.35
C GLY A 73 -8.91 -2.51 -16.53
N TYR A 74 -8.64 -3.03 -17.74
CA TYR A 74 -7.39 -3.73 -18.08
C TYR A 74 -6.55 -3.01 -19.15
N ASP A 75 -7.02 -1.86 -19.61
CA ASP A 75 -6.30 -1.06 -20.59
C ASP A 75 -5.04 -0.44 -19.98
N GLU A 76 -4.07 -0.18 -20.86
CA GLU A 76 -2.85 0.53 -20.54
C GLU A 76 -3.15 1.89 -19.91
N GLN A 77 -2.70 2.07 -18.68
CA GLN A 77 -2.95 3.26 -17.88
C GLN A 77 -1.92 3.38 -16.78
N LEU A 78 -1.65 4.62 -16.37
CA LEU A 78 -0.90 4.91 -15.16
C LEU A 78 -1.68 5.93 -14.36
N GLN A 79 -1.89 5.67 -13.08
CA GLN A 79 -2.58 6.58 -12.19
C GLN A 79 -1.69 6.83 -10.98
N ILE A 80 -1.74 8.06 -10.48
CA ILE A 80 -1.08 8.48 -9.27
C ILE A 80 -2.04 9.17 -8.31
N ALA A 81 -1.73 9.07 -7.03
CA ALA A 81 -2.35 9.82 -5.96
C ALA A 81 -1.27 10.39 -5.04
N ALA A 82 -1.53 11.57 -4.51
CA ALA A 82 -0.64 12.31 -3.62
C ALA A 82 -1.48 13.07 -2.59
N PRO A 83 -0.89 13.47 -1.45
CA PRO A 83 -1.54 14.42 -0.57
C PRO A 83 -1.79 15.74 -1.31
N SER A 84 -2.95 16.35 -1.09
CA SER A 84 -3.27 17.67 -1.64
C SER A 84 -2.44 18.76 -0.98
N ARG A 85 -2.06 18.55 0.29
CA ARG A 85 -1.22 19.47 1.06
C ARG A 85 -0.20 18.74 1.90
N VAL A 86 0.99 19.33 2.01
CA VAL A 86 2.08 18.86 2.88
C VAL A 86 2.68 20.04 3.62
N TRP A 87 3.11 19.82 4.87
CA TRP A 87 3.82 20.80 5.66
C TRP A 87 5.29 20.40 5.77
N LEU A 88 6.18 21.38 5.65
CA LEU A 88 7.60 21.16 5.91
C LEU A 88 7.80 20.62 7.32
N ARG A 89 8.62 19.59 7.46
CA ARG A 89 8.93 19.00 8.76
C ARG A 89 10.18 19.65 9.33
N PRO A 90 10.24 20.02 10.63
CA PRO A 90 11.48 20.48 11.23
C PRO A 90 12.60 19.43 11.12
N PRO A 91 13.85 19.82 10.79
CA PRO A 91 14.35 21.18 10.56
C PRO A 91 14.41 21.59 9.06
N GLY A 92 13.30 21.48 8.31
CA GLY A 92 13.21 21.84 6.88
C GLY A 92 13.21 20.64 5.93
N VAL A 93 12.83 19.46 6.41
CA VAL A 93 12.70 18.24 5.61
C VAL A 93 11.35 18.27 4.88
N LEU A 94 11.40 18.14 3.54
CA LEU A 94 10.22 17.96 2.71
C LEU A 94 10.13 16.50 2.27
N VAL A 95 9.01 15.86 2.57
CA VAL A 95 8.66 14.52 2.08
C VAL A 95 7.31 14.63 1.41
N ILE A 96 7.17 14.10 0.20
CA ILE A 96 5.91 14.10 -0.54
C ILE A 96 5.61 12.68 -1.01
N PRO A 97 4.84 11.89 -0.24
CA PRO A 97 4.47 10.53 -0.62
C PRO A 97 3.55 10.54 -1.84
N VAL A 98 4.00 9.95 -2.95
CA VAL A 98 3.21 9.73 -4.16
C VAL A 98 3.05 8.24 -4.36
N CYS A 99 1.82 7.79 -4.56
CA CYS A 99 1.48 6.40 -4.81
C CYS A 99 1.05 6.25 -6.26
N ALA A 100 1.63 5.27 -6.96
CA ALA A 100 1.37 4.97 -8.35
C ALA A 100 0.85 3.55 -8.48
N ARG A 101 -0.13 3.36 -9.38
CA ARG A 101 -0.59 2.05 -9.83
C ARG A 101 -1.03 2.14 -11.28
N GLY A 102 -0.77 1.10 -12.07
CA GLY A 102 -1.12 1.10 -13.47
C GLY A 102 -0.85 -0.23 -14.17
N ILE A 103 -1.20 -0.26 -15.44
CA ILE A 103 -0.91 -1.33 -16.39
C ILE A 103 -0.11 -0.63 -17.50
N VAL A 104 1.16 -1.00 -17.66
CA VAL A 104 2.07 -0.35 -18.62
C VAL A 104 2.46 -1.33 -19.72
N PRO A 105 2.73 -0.85 -20.94
CA PRO A 105 3.18 -1.71 -22.03
C PRO A 105 4.47 -2.43 -21.64
N ALA A 106 4.49 -3.74 -21.89
CA ALA A 106 5.70 -4.53 -21.75
C ALA A 106 6.60 -4.24 -22.95
N VAL A 107 7.78 -3.69 -22.70
CA VAL A 107 8.77 -3.34 -23.73
C VAL A 107 10.09 -4.03 -23.46
N GLN A 108 10.85 -4.33 -24.52
CA GLN A 108 12.13 -5.04 -24.40
C GLN A 108 13.16 -4.30 -23.52
N HIS A 109 13.12 -2.98 -23.56
CA HIS A 109 14.02 -2.09 -22.84
C HIS A 109 13.20 -1.04 -22.08
N PRO A 110 12.62 -1.41 -20.92
CA PRO A 110 11.79 -0.49 -20.17
C PRO A 110 12.63 0.65 -19.63
N SER A 111 12.11 1.87 -19.82
CA SER A 111 12.62 3.05 -19.13
C SER A 111 12.19 3.03 -17.67
N LEU A 112 13.02 3.58 -16.79
CA LEU A 112 12.59 3.81 -15.42
C LEU A 112 11.48 4.87 -15.39
N PRO A 113 10.43 4.70 -14.57
CA PRO A 113 9.40 5.72 -14.40
C PRO A 113 10.03 7.05 -14.02
N ARG A 114 9.61 8.13 -14.69
CA ARG A 114 10.10 9.49 -14.43
C ARG A 114 9.01 10.28 -13.74
N ILE A 115 9.35 10.94 -12.65
CA ILE A 115 8.47 11.92 -12.01
C ILE A 115 8.79 13.30 -12.57
N VAL A 116 7.75 14.06 -12.86
CA VAL A 116 7.86 15.45 -13.29
C VAL A 116 6.98 16.29 -12.37
N ALA A 117 7.55 17.36 -11.85
CA ALA A 117 6.89 18.31 -10.98
C ALA A 117 7.12 19.73 -11.51
N THR A 118 6.05 20.47 -11.75
CA THR A 118 6.11 21.85 -12.26
C THR A 118 5.64 22.79 -11.17
N ASP A 119 6.50 23.73 -10.79
CA ASP A 119 6.11 24.83 -9.90
C ASP A 119 5.14 25.74 -10.63
N LEU A 120 3.93 25.92 -10.09
CA LEU A 120 2.88 26.69 -10.73
C LEU A 120 3.13 28.21 -10.70
N GLU A 121 3.90 28.70 -9.75
CA GLU A 121 4.23 30.13 -9.67
C GLU A 121 5.37 30.47 -10.61
N THR A 122 6.47 29.69 -10.53
CA THR A 122 7.69 29.99 -11.31
C THR A 122 7.73 29.32 -12.68
N GLN A 123 6.80 28.39 -12.96
CA GLN A 123 6.79 27.54 -14.15
C GLN A 123 8.06 26.68 -14.32
N LYS A 124 8.85 26.54 -13.27
CA LYS A 124 10.07 25.73 -13.29
C LYS A 124 9.73 24.25 -13.21
N VAL A 125 10.29 23.48 -14.15
CA VAL A 125 10.11 22.03 -14.21
C VAL A 125 11.25 21.32 -13.50
N TYR A 126 10.87 20.44 -12.57
CA TYR A 126 11.73 19.52 -11.84
C TYR A 126 11.42 18.10 -12.30
N ASN A 127 12.44 17.26 -12.45
CA ASN A 127 12.23 15.87 -12.85
C ASN A 127 13.32 14.94 -12.32
N GLY A 128 12.98 13.66 -12.24
CA GLY A 128 13.92 12.62 -11.84
C GLY A 128 13.32 11.23 -11.99
N VAL A 129 14.06 10.22 -11.53
CA VAL A 129 13.57 8.84 -11.52
C VAL A 129 12.59 8.66 -10.38
N ALA A 130 11.34 8.33 -10.68
CA ALA A 130 10.29 8.14 -9.68
C ALA A 130 10.51 6.86 -8.87
N PHE A 131 10.97 5.79 -9.51
CA PHE A 131 11.19 4.51 -8.83
C PHE A 131 12.24 3.67 -9.54
N GLU A 132 13.14 3.06 -8.77
CA GLU A 132 14.13 2.11 -9.27
C GLU A 132 13.73 0.70 -8.85
N TYR A 133 13.36 -0.13 -9.83
CA TYR A 133 13.07 -1.53 -9.60
C TYR A 133 14.36 -2.28 -9.28
N LYS A 134 14.64 -2.48 -8.00
CA LYS A 134 15.72 -3.36 -7.56
C LYS A 134 15.26 -4.80 -7.73
N LEU A 135 15.95 -5.57 -8.57
CA LEU A 135 15.77 -7.01 -8.58
C LEU A 135 16.19 -7.57 -7.21
N PRO A 136 15.41 -8.47 -6.59
CA PRO A 136 15.82 -9.13 -5.37
C PRO A 136 17.11 -9.92 -5.62
N THR A 137 18.20 -9.57 -4.92
CA THR A 137 19.39 -10.40 -4.88
C THR A 137 19.12 -11.57 -3.94
N GLN A 138 19.08 -12.80 -4.44
CA GLN A 138 18.93 -13.98 -3.58
C GLN A 138 20.28 -14.33 -2.92
N PRO A 139 20.34 -14.46 -1.59
CA PRO A 139 21.57 -14.91 -0.91
C PRO A 139 22.01 -16.28 -1.44
N GLY A 140 23.31 -16.43 -1.76
CA GLY A 140 23.86 -17.66 -2.32
C GLY A 140 23.64 -17.85 -3.82
N VAL A 141 22.95 -16.93 -4.50
CA VAL A 141 22.87 -16.89 -5.97
C VAL A 141 23.91 -15.89 -6.47
N GLU A 142 25.07 -16.40 -6.84
CA GLU A 142 26.08 -15.61 -7.54
C GLU A 142 25.63 -15.41 -8.98
N VAL A 143 25.36 -14.17 -9.37
CA VAL A 143 25.04 -13.84 -10.75
C VAL A 143 26.33 -14.04 -11.54
N ASP A 144 26.36 -15.06 -12.39
CA ASP A 144 27.52 -15.31 -13.21
C ASP A 144 27.82 -14.06 -14.06
N THR A 145 29.01 -13.51 -13.83
CA THR A 145 29.46 -12.27 -14.47
C THR A 145 30.05 -12.53 -15.85
N ILE A 146 30.30 -13.81 -16.20
CA ILE A 146 30.82 -14.20 -17.51
C ILE A 146 29.75 -13.87 -18.58
N PRO A 147 30.05 -13.02 -19.57
CA PRO A 147 29.07 -12.61 -20.58
C PRO A 147 28.47 -13.77 -21.38
N SER A 148 29.22 -14.87 -21.56
CA SER A 148 28.80 -16.04 -22.32
C SER A 148 27.89 -17.02 -21.56
N SER A 149 27.80 -16.92 -20.24
CA SER A 149 26.92 -17.77 -19.42
C SER A 149 25.57 -17.13 -19.13
N ARG A 150 25.43 -15.83 -19.42
CA ARG A 150 24.13 -15.18 -19.44
C ARG A 150 23.30 -15.81 -20.56
N PRO A 151 22.11 -16.36 -20.25
CA PRO A 151 21.18 -16.77 -21.29
C PRO A 151 21.00 -15.60 -22.27
N PRO A 152 20.91 -15.86 -23.59
CA PRO A 152 20.59 -14.82 -24.55
C PRO A 152 19.38 -14.03 -24.04
N ARG A 153 19.47 -12.69 -24.01
CA ARG A 153 18.36 -11.86 -23.50
C ARG A 153 17.08 -12.36 -24.16
N GLY A 154 16.13 -12.77 -23.32
CA GLY A 154 15.05 -13.66 -23.65
C GLY A 154 14.17 -13.21 -24.81
N ARG A 155 13.32 -14.14 -25.24
CA ARG A 155 12.34 -14.02 -26.34
C ARG A 155 11.79 -12.60 -26.43
N PRO A 156 11.67 -12.04 -27.65
CA PRO A 156 11.06 -10.73 -27.84
C PRO A 156 9.74 -10.64 -27.09
N VAL A 157 9.51 -9.53 -26.38
CA VAL A 157 8.21 -9.27 -25.78
C VAL A 157 7.18 -9.20 -26.91
N ALA A 158 6.16 -10.07 -26.88
CA ALA A 158 5.13 -10.09 -27.90
C ALA A 158 4.37 -8.75 -27.90
N PRO A 159 4.02 -8.19 -29.07
CA PRO A 159 3.19 -6.99 -29.15
C PRO A 159 1.86 -7.16 -28.38
N GLY A 160 1.42 -6.10 -27.71
CA GLY A 160 0.17 -6.12 -26.93
C GLY A 160 0.28 -6.76 -25.53
N MET A 161 1.47 -7.17 -25.10
CA MET A 161 1.72 -7.56 -23.71
C MET A 161 1.76 -6.31 -22.82
N SER A 162 1.14 -6.41 -21.66
CA SER A 162 1.12 -5.37 -20.63
C SER A 162 1.47 -5.95 -19.27
N VAL A 163 2.06 -5.14 -18.39
CA VAL A 163 2.42 -5.53 -17.03
C VAL A 163 1.81 -4.58 -16.00
N GLY A 164 1.31 -5.17 -14.92
CA GLY A 164 0.91 -4.39 -13.75
C GLY A 164 2.13 -3.75 -13.09
N THR A 165 2.02 -2.48 -12.73
CA THR A 165 3.03 -1.75 -11.99
C THR A 165 2.38 -1.03 -10.82
N GLN A 166 3.10 -0.99 -9.70
CA GLN A 166 2.70 -0.21 -8.55
C GLN A 166 3.93 0.11 -7.69
N PHE A 167 3.94 1.32 -7.14
CA PHE A 167 4.97 1.74 -6.21
C PHE A 167 4.55 2.98 -5.45
N SER A 168 5.24 3.26 -4.36
CA SER A 168 5.23 4.54 -3.64
C SER A 168 6.62 5.17 -3.71
N THR A 169 6.66 6.50 -3.75
CA THR A 169 7.90 7.27 -3.86
C THR A 169 7.79 8.61 -3.15
N ASP A 170 8.94 9.22 -2.83
CA ASP A 170 9.01 10.58 -2.31
C ASP A 170 9.30 11.54 -3.47
N ALA A 171 8.28 12.28 -3.90
CA ALA A 171 8.41 13.20 -5.02
C ALA A 171 9.41 14.33 -4.76
N ALA A 172 9.55 14.78 -3.50
CA ALA A 172 10.50 15.83 -3.18
C ALA A 172 11.94 15.36 -3.36
N ALA A 173 12.27 14.18 -2.83
CA ALA A 173 13.59 13.58 -3.00
C ALA A 173 13.89 13.23 -4.46
N ARG A 174 12.93 12.60 -5.17
CA ARG A 174 13.13 12.12 -6.55
C ARG A 174 13.22 13.25 -7.57
N ALA A 175 12.38 14.27 -7.49
CA ALA A 175 12.41 15.42 -8.37
C ALA A 175 13.37 16.53 -7.89
N LYS A 176 13.97 16.37 -6.70
CA LYS A 176 14.84 17.37 -6.04
C LYS A 176 14.12 18.70 -5.82
N LEU A 177 12.91 18.62 -5.28
CA LEU A 177 12.11 19.80 -4.99
C LEU A 177 12.74 20.60 -3.84
N PRO A 178 12.74 21.94 -3.93
CA PRO A 178 13.23 22.77 -2.86
C PRO A 178 12.28 22.73 -1.65
N ALA A 179 12.84 22.77 -0.45
CA ALA A 179 12.11 22.74 0.82
C ALA A 179 11.58 24.14 1.22
N HIS A 180 10.77 24.75 0.36
CA HIS A 180 10.06 25.99 0.65
C HIS A 180 8.58 25.87 0.27
N PRO A 181 7.70 26.75 0.79
CA PRO A 181 6.32 26.79 0.38
C PRO A 181 6.20 27.04 -1.13
N ALA A 182 5.37 26.25 -1.82
CA ALA A 182 5.14 26.32 -3.25
C ALA A 182 3.96 25.40 -3.62
N THR A 183 3.40 25.56 -4.82
CA THR A 183 2.39 24.63 -5.34
C THR A 183 2.92 23.96 -6.60
N TYR A 184 2.85 22.63 -6.64
CA TYR A 184 3.35 21.84 -7.75
C TYR A 184 2.24 21.08 -8.45
N GLU A 185 2.30 21.01 -9.78
CA GLU A 185 1.64 19.99 -10.58
C GLU A 185 2.59 18.83 -10.83
N VAL A 186 2.18 17.62 -10.46
CA VAL A 186 3.03 16.42 -10.49
C VAL A 186 2.37 15.34 -11.35
N TYR A 187 3.16 14.69 -12.19
CA TYR A 187 2.77 13.49 -12.94
C TYR A 187 3.95 12.53 -13.07
N ILE A 188 3.67 11.29 -13.45
CA ILE A 188 4.68 10.26 -13.74
C ILE A 188 4.55 9.80 -15.19
N GLU A 189 5.68 9.61 -15.84
CA GLU A 189 5.80 9.01 -17.17
C GLU A 189 6.48 7.65 -17.09
N ALA A 190 5.97 6.65 -17.79
CA ALA A 190 6.59 5.34 -17.89
C ALA A 190 6.27 4.70 -19.24
N ASN A 191 7.31 4.33 -20.02
CA ASN A 191 7.19 3.59 -21.27
C ASN A 191 6.16 4.18 -22.26
N GLY A 192 6.12 5.51 -22.39
CA GLY A 192 5.21 6.22 -23.31
C GLY A 192 3.83 6.55 -22.73
N LEU A 193 3.50 6.07 -21.53
CA LEU A 193 2.31 6.49 -20.80
C LEU A 193 2.61 7.65 -19.87
N ARG A 194 1.63 8.55 -19.72
CA ARG A 194 1.64 9.63 -18.74
C ARG A 194 0.46 9.45 -17.79
N SER A 195 0.71 9.63 -16.49
CA SER A 195 -0.35 9.54 -15.49
C SER A 195 -1.29 10.75 -15.50
N ASN A 196 -2.39 10.67 -14.74
CA ASN A 196 -3.09 11.86 -14.30
C ASN A 196 -2.12 12.84 -13.59
N THR A 197 -2.49 14.12 -13.60
CA THR A 197 -1.74 15.17 -12.89
C THR A 197 -2.38 15.42 -11.53
N VAL A 198 -1.57 15.47 -10.48
CA VAL A 198 -1.99 15.82 -9.13
C VAL A 198 -1.41 17.17 -8.73
N LYS A 199 -2.20 17.96 -7.99
CA LYS A 199 -1.78 19.25 -7.46
C LYS A 199 -1.42 19.08 -5.98
N ILE A 200 -0.24 19.57 -5.61
CA ILE A 200 0.31 19.43 -4.25
C ILE A 200 0.72 20.81 -3.74
N GLU A 201 0.14 21.22 -2.62
CA GLU A 201 0.48 22.45 -1.93
C GLU A 201 1.49 22.17 -0.82
N VAL A 202 2.70 22.74 -0.92
CA VAL A 202 3.71 22.73 0.14
C VAL A 202 3.55 23.98 0.99
N GLN A 203 3.36 23.81 2.30
CA GLN A 203 3.26 24.88 3.28
C GLN A 203 4.47 24.90 4.21
N ALA A 204 4.67 26.05 4.87
CA ALA A 204 5.66 26.18 5.94
C ALA A 204 5.40 25.17 7.07
N ALA A 205 6.39 24.92 7.93
CA ALA A 205 6.17 24.06 9.09
C ALA A 205 5.03 24.60 9.97
N LYS A 206 4.23 23.70 10.54
CA LYS A 206 3.22 24.04 11.55
C LYS A 206 3.87 24.40 12.88
#